data_AF-A0A257NSX4-F1
#
_entry.id   AF-A0A257NSX4-F1
#
_cell.length_a   1.000
_cell.length_b   1.000
_cell.length_c   1.000
_cell.angle_alpha   90.00
_cell.angle_beta   90.00
_cell.angle_gamma   90.00
#
_symmetry.space_group_name_H-M   'P 1'
#
loop_
_entity.id
_entity.type
_entity.pdbx_description
1 polymer ?
#
loop_
_entity_poly.entity_id
_entity_poly.type
_entity_poly.pdbx_seq_one_letter_code
_entity_poly.pdbx_strand_id
1 'polypeptide(L)'
;TDPEMEIELTTGAGLSYRFAPNWYVGAETQYQSEFETQVGQERYSWFAGPTLHYGGNKWWATLTFFKQLKGGREQYINQADTNLHLIEKTKNELRLKVGYNF
;
A
#
# COMPACT_ATOMS: atom_id res chain seq x y z
N THR A 1 31.20 -2.89 3.39
CA THR A 1 29.85 -2.45 3.03
C THR A 1 29.51 -1.37 4.01
N ASP A 2 29.40 -0.13 3.54
CA ASP A 2 28.91 0.95 4.39
C ASP A 2 27.42 0.70 4.67
N PRO A 3 26.94 0.92 5.90
CA PRO A 3 25.53 0.77 6.20
C PRO A 3 24.73 1.84 5.46
N GLU A 4 23.98 1.45 4.44
CA GLU A 4 22.98 2.29 3.77
C GLU A 4 21.81 2.50 4.75
N MET A 5 21.41 3.76 4.94
CA MET A 5 20.29 4.14 5.79
C MET A 5 19.14 4.59 4.90
N GLU A 6 18.12 3.74 4.82
CA GLU A 6 16.91 4.02 4.06
C GLU A 6 15.76 4.39 4.99
N ILE A 7 15.02 5.43 4.63
CA ILE A 7 13.79 5.83 5.32
C ILE A 7 12.63 5.61 4.36
N GLU A 8 11.74 4.67 4.69
CA GLU A 8 10.46 4.52 4.01
C GLU A 8 9.37 5.33 4.70
N LEU A 9 8.72 6.21 3.95
CA LEU A 9 7.51 6.89 4.34
C LEU A 9 6.31 6.27 3.62
N THR A 10 5.38 5.75 4.40
CA THR A 10 4.10 5.23 3.90
C THR A 10 2.95 6.08 4.41
N THR A 11 2.15 6.62 3.49
CA THR A 11 0.91 7.37 3.80
C THR A 11 -0.28 6.74 3.08
N GLY A 12 -1.46 6.79 3.70
CA GLY A 12 -2.65 6.18 3.14
C GLY A 12 -3.92 6.92 3.50
N ALA A 13 -4.93 6.79 2.64
CA ALA A 13 -6.26 7.35 2.83
C ALA A 13 -7.30 6.35 2.34
N GLY A 14 -8.53 6.46 2.84
CA GLY A 14 -9.61 5.57 2.42
C GLY A 14 -10.99 6.15 2.67
N LEU A 15 -11.95 5.66 1.90
CA LEU A 15 -13.37 5.94 2.05
C LEU A 15 -14.10 4.63 2.33
N SER A 16 -15.09 4.66 3.21
CA SER A 16 -15.88 3.49 3.58
C SER A 16 -17.37 3.80 3.63
N TYR A 17 -18.18 2.81 3.23
CA TYR A 17 -19.63 2.86 3.26
C TYR A 17 -20.17 1.59 3.92
N ARG A 18 -21.06 1.76 4.91
CA ARG A 18 -21.72 0.65 5.60
C ARG A 18 -22.91 0.19 4.78
N PHE A 19 -22.86 -1.03 4.25
CA PHE A 19 -23.94 -1.61 3.45
C PHE A 19 -24.78 -2.63 4.22
N ALA A 20 -24.26 -3.18 5.32
CA ALA A 20 -24.98 -4.08 6.22
C ALA A 20 -24.51 -3.92 7.66
N PRO A 21 -25.22 -4.46 8.66
CA PRO A 21 -24.72 -4.47 10.04
C PRO A 21 -23.32 -5.09 10.11
N ASN A 22 -22.37 -4.34 10.69
CA ASN A 22 -20.96 -4.70 10.86
C ASN A 22 -20.14 -4.83 9.56
N TRP A 23 -20.72 -4.64 8.37
CA TRP A 23 -20.02 -4.81 7.10
C TRP A 23 -19.95 -3.51 6.31
N TYR A 24 -18.75 -3.23 5.81
CA TYR A 24 -18.41 -2.02 5.07
C TYR A 24 -17.67 -2.39 3.80
N VAL A 25 -18.01 -1.74 2.71
CA VAL A 25 -17.21 -1.72 1.48
C VAL A 25 -16.54 -0.36 1.37
N GLY A 26 -15.41 -0.31 0.69
CA GLY A 26 -14.69 0.94 0.52
C GLY A 26 -13.62 0.86 -0.54
N ALA A 27 -12.79 1.89 -0.55
CA ALA A 27 -11.57 1.93 -1.31
C ALA A 27 -10.47 2.56 -0.46
N GLU A 28 -9.26 2.03 -0.58
CA GLU A 28 -8.05 2.57 0.02
C GLU A 28 -7.07 2.97 -1.07
N THR A 29 -6.30 4.02 -0.81
CA THR A 29 -5.10 4.39 -1.57
C THR A 29 -3.92 4.48 -0.62
N GLN A 30 -2.75 4.10 -1.11
CA GLN A 30 -1.50 4.19 -0.38
C GLN A 30 -0.42 4.78 -1.26
N TYR A 31 0.33 5.70 -0.70
CA TYR A 31 1.58 6.20 -1.25
C TYR A 31 2.73 5.69 -0.39
N GLN A 32 3.73 5.09 -1.03
CA GLN A 32 4.98 4.68 -0.42
C GLN A 32 6.10 5.47 -1.09
N SER A 33 7.03 5.97 -0.29
CA SER A 33 8.19 6.71 -0.78
C SER A 33 9.41 6.35 0.04
N GLU A 34 10.48 5.99 -0.64
CA GLU A 34 11.76 5.63 -0.03
C GLU A 34 12.73 6.79 -0.26
N PHE A 35 13.47 7.15 0.78
CA PHE A 35 14.48 8.21 0.77
C PHE A 35 15.81 7.63 1.22
N GLU A 36 16.85 7.89 0.44
CA GLU A 36 18.23 7.61 0.83
C GLU A 36 18.91 8.92 1.22
N THR A 37 19.65 8.88 2.32
CA THR A 37 20.30 10.03 2.96
C THR A 37 21.19 10.88 2.03
N GLN A 38 21.65 10.36 0.89
CA GLN A 38 22.64 11.01 0.04
C GLN A 38 22.06 11.60 -1.26
N VAL A 39 20.99 11.02 -1.80
CA VAL A 39 20.43 11.38 -3.12
C VAL A 39 18.97 11.87 -3.04
N GLY A 40 18.36 11.83 -1.86
CA GLY A 40 17.00 12.32 -1.63
C GLY A 40 15.96 11.23 -1.85
N GLN A 41 14.80 11.58 -2.38
CA GLN A 41 13.78 10.57 -2.65
C GLN A 41 14.32 9.63 -3.73
N GLU A 42 14.32 8.32 -3.46
CA GLU A 42 14.87 7.31 -4.37
C GLU A 42 13.81 6.51 -5.08
N ARG A 43 12.70 6.16 -4.41
CA ARG A 43 11.63 5.40 -5.06
C ARG A 43 10.26 5.88 -4.58
N TYR A 44 9.24 5.60 -5.39
CA TYR A 44 7.86 5.80 -4.96
C TYR A 44 6.90 4.84 -5.62
N SER A 45 5.79 4.57 -4.95
CA SER A 45 4.71 3.72 -5.43
C SER A 45 3.36 4.20 -4.93
N TRP A 46 2.39 4.27 -5.82
CA TRP A 46 0.99 4.54 -5.55
C TRP A 46 0.18 3.27 -5.78
N PHE A 47 -0.55 2.85 -4.77
CA PHE A 47 -1.47 1.73 -4.82
C PHE A 47 -2.89 2.22 -4.54
N ALA A 48 -3.87 1.61 -5.19
CA ALA A 48 -5.26 1.77 -4.79
C ALA A 48 -6.05 0.47 -4.99
N GLY A 49 -7.10 0.29 -4.21
CA GLY A 49 -7.84 -0.97 -4.22
C GLY A 49 -9.15 -0.92 -3.47
N PRO A 50 -10.12 -1.80 -3.83
CA PRO A 50 -11.33 -1.98 -3.05
C PRO A 50 -11.01 -2.61 -1.69
N THR A 51 -11.87 -2.32 -0.71
CA THR A 51 -11.79 -2.89 0.64
C THR A 51 -13.09 -3.52 1.08
N LEU A 52 -12.97 -4.56 1.90
CA LEU A 52 -14.05 -5.15 2.67
C LEU A 52 -13.65 -5.12 4.14
N HIS A 53 -14.50 -4.53 4.98
CA HIS A 53 -14.26 -4.42 6.41
C HIS A 53 -15.42 -5.03 7.21
N TYR A 54 -15.05 -5.81 8.21
CA TYR A 54 -15.93 -6.32 9.25
C TYR A 54 -15.61 -5.65 10.59
N GLY A 55 -16.59 -5.00 11.21
CA GLY A 55 -16.48 -4.32 12.49
C GLY A 55 -17.36 -4.96 13.56
N GLY A 56 -16.82 -5.91 14.32
CA GLY A 56 -17.49 -6.53 15.45
C GLY A 56 -17.14 -5.86 16.80
N ASN A 57 -17.90 -6.20 17.84
CA ASN A 57 -17.71 -5.59 19.17
C ASN A 57 -16.35 -5.93 19.80
N LYS A 58 -15.85 -7.16 19.61
CA LYS A 58 -14.57 -7.64 20.19
C LYS A 58 -13.40 -7.52 19.23
N TRP A 59 -13.65 -7.59 17.93
CA TRP A 59 -12.61 -7.61 16.92
C TRP A 59 -13.12 -7.02 15.62
N TRP A 60 -12.19 -6.55 14.81
CA TRP A 60 -12.45 -6.06 13.48
C TRP A 60 -11.37 -6.54 12.51
N ALA A 61 -11.70 -6.62 11.23
CA ALA A 61 -10.75 -6.93 10.18
C ALA A 61 -11.04 -6.15 8.90
N THR A 62 -10.00 -5.75 8.19
CA THR A 62 -10.08 -5.14 6.85
C THR A 62 -9.23 -5.92 5.88
N LEU A 63 -9.82 -6.33 4.77
CA LEU A 63 -9.13 -6.89 3.63
C LEU A 63 -9.12 -5.86 2.49
N THR A 64 -7.93 -5.59 1.95
CA THR A 64 -7.74 -4.68 0.80
C THR A 64 -6.98 -5.42 -0.30
N PHE A 65 -7.48 -5.32 -1.53
CA PHE A 65 -6.77 -5.80 -2.72
C PHE A 65 -6.21 -4.61 -3.48
N PHE A 66 -4.94 -4.31 -3.28
CA PHE A 66 -4.26 -3.20 -3.93
C PHE A 66 -3.79 -3.57 -5.33
N LYS A 67 -3.95 -2.63 -6.25
CA LYS A 67 -3.24 -2.60 -7.53
C LYS A 67 -2.30 -1.41 -7.54
N GLN A 68 -1.08 -1.62 -8.00
CA GLN A 68 -0.15 -0.52 -8.22
C GLN A 68 -0.64 0.31 -9.41
N LEU A 69 -0.90 1.60 -9.17
CA LEU A 69 -1.36 2.55 -10.18
C LEU A 69 -0.18 3.23 -10.89
N LYS A 70 0.85 3.56 -10.11
CA LYS A 70 2.04 4.26 -10.59
C LYS A 70 3.23 3.99 -9.67
N GLY A 71 4.42 3.87 -10.21
CA GLY A 71 5.68 3.84 -9.47
C GLY A 71 6.83 4.18 -10.41
N GLY A 72 8.00 4.49 -9.88
CA GLY A 72 9.13 4.82 -10.73
C GLY A 72 10.44 5.01 -10.00
N ARG A 73 11.43 5.49 -10.78
CA ARG A 73 12.87 5.46 -10.54
C ARG A 73 13.48 4.14 -10.99
N GLU A 74 14.03 3.33 -10.09
CA GLU A 74 14.71 2.11 -10.49
C GLU A 74 13.75 1.07 -11.07
N GLN A 75 14.19 0.45 -12.17
CA GLN A 75 13.45 -0.57 -12.91
C GLN A 75 14.44 -1.66 -13.34
N TYR A 76 13.96 -2.90 -13.50
CA TYR A 76 14.79 -3.94 -14.08
C TYR A 76 14.96 -3.72 -15.59
N ILE A 77 16.08 -4.21 -16.14
CA ILE A 77 16.38 -4.10 -17.57
C ILE A 77 15.25 -4.76 -18.38
N ASN A 78 14.71 -4.04 -19.36
CA ASN A 78 13.58 -4.45 -20.21
C ASN A 78 12.22 -4.62 -19.48
N GLN A 79 11.98 -3.90 -18.38
CA GLN A 79 10.65 -3.83 -17.78
C GLN A 79 9.62 -3.27 -18.78
N ALA A 80 8.59 -4.07 -19.08
CA ALA A 80 7.53 -3.68 -20.00
C ALA A 80 6.61 -2.58 -19.43
N ASP A 81 6.24 -2.68 -18.15
CA ASP A 81 5.37 -1.73 -17.47
C ASP A 81 6.17 -0.57 -16.86
N THR A 82 6.67 0.34 -17.71
CA THR A 82 7.58 1.42 -17.31
C THR A 82 6.96 2.49 -16.40
N ASN A 83 5.65 2.42 -16.13
CA ASN A 83 4.94 3.30 -15.20
C ASN A 83 4.79 2.69 -13.79
N LEU A 84 5.35 1.51 -13.54
CA LEU A 84 5.30 0.81 -12.26
C LEU A 84 6.70 0.66 -11.66
N HIS A 85 6.77 0.53 -10.35
CA HIS A 85 7.95 0.14 -9.59
C HIS A 85 7.83 -1.34 -9.23
N LEU A 86 8.55 -2.21 -9.95
CA LEU A 86 8.39 -3.66 -9.86
C LEU A 86 9.66 -4.42 -9.48
N ILE A 87 10.76 -3.70 -9.23
CA ILE A 87 12.02 -4.33 -8.79
C ILE A 87 11.88 -4.90 -7.37
N GLU A 88 11.12 -4.22 -6.51
CA GLU A 88 10.88 -4.63 -5.12
C GLU A 88 9.41 -4.68 -4.70
N LYS A 89 8.51 -4.13 -5.52
CA LYS A 89 7.07 -4.18 -5.26
C LYS A 89 6.36 -5.04 -6.31
N THR A 90 5.14 -5.45 -6.00
CA THR A 90 4.34 -6.27 -6.92
C THR A 90 3.25 -5.45 -7.60
N LYS A 91 2.75 -5.94 -8.74
CA LYS A 91 1.63 -5.30 -9.44
C LYS A 91 0.34 -5.31 -8.61
N ASN A 92 0.12 -6.37 -7.83
CA ASN A 92 -1.06 -6.54 -6.99
C ASN A 92 -0.64 -7.01 -5.59
N GLU A 93 -1.20 -6.41 -4.56
CA GLU A 93 -0.92 -6.72 -3.16
C GLU A 93 -2.21 -7.01 -2.40
N LEU A 94 -2.16 -7.99 -1.49
CA LEU A 94 -3.25 -8.26 -0.57
C LEU A 94 -2.85 -7.79 0.82
N ARG A 95 -3.67 -6.93 1.44
CA ARG A 95 -3.45 -6.45 2.80
C ARG A 95 -4.57 -6.91 3.72
N LEU A 96 -4.19 -7.52 4.83
CA LEU A 96 -5.08 -7.83 5.95
C LEU A 96 -4.69 -6.98 7.16
N LYS A 97 -5.65 -6.22 7.69
CA LYS A 97 -5.55 -5.56 9.00
C LYS A 97 -6.50 -6.25 9.95
N VAL A 98 -6.06 -6.51 11.18
CA VAL A 98 -6.88 -7.08 12.25
C VAL A 98 -6.68 -6.27 13.52
N GLY A 99 -7.74 -6.12 14.32
CA GLY A 99 -7.65 -5.49 15.63
C GLY A 99 -8.61 -6.11 16.62
N TYR A 100 -8.25 -6.02 17.90
CA TYR A 100 -8.99 -6.54 19.03
C TYR A 100 -9.30 -5.41 20.01
N ASN A 101 -10.54 -5.38 20.51
CA ASN A 101 -11.01 -4.39 21.47
C ASN A 101 -10.95 -5.01 22.88
N PHE A 102 -10.26 -4.34 23.80
CA PHE A 102 -10.08 -4.77 25.20
C PHE A 102 -11.09 -4.09 26.13
#